data_AF-A0A0F8ZDE3-F1
#
_entry.id   AF-A0A0F8ZDE3-F1
#
_cell.length_a   1.000
_cell.length_b   1.000
_cell.length_c   1.000
_cell.angle_alpha   90.00
_cell.angle_beta   90.00
_cell.angle_gamma   90.00
#
_symmetry.space_group_name_H-M   'P 1'
#
loop_
_entity.id
_entity.type
_entity.pdbx_description
1 polymer ?
#
loop_
_entity_poly.entity_id
_entity_poly.type
_entity_poly.pdbx_seq_one_letter_code
_entity_poly.pdbx_strand_id
1 'polypeptide(L)'
;ILLALRIGFSSRLLAKDRLFLILDDSFQYSDWKRRPLSVEMMGELAKNGWQIICFTMDDHIKDLFKKTGKQFGNEFKFFELE
;
A
#
# COMPACT_ATOMS: atom_id res chain seq x y z
N ILE A 1 11.27 -5.39 -5.76
CA ILE A 1 12.36 -6.01 -4.96
C ILE A 1 12.70 -5.16 -3.74
N LEU A 2 13.03 -3.87 -3.90
CA LEU A 2 13.49 -3.01 -2.80
C LEU A 2 12.47 -2.70 -1.67
N LEU A 3 11.16 -2.69 -1.96
CA LEU A 3 10.12 -2.41 -0.96
C LEU A 3 9.94 -3.56 0.04
N ALA A 4 9.82 -4.80 -0.45
CA ALA A 4 9.67 -5.99 0.38
C ALA A 4 10.86 -6.19 1.35
N LEU A 5 12.08 -5.85 0.92
CA LEU A 5 13.26 -5.91 1.78
C LEU A 5 13.15 -4.93 2.96
N ARG A 6 12.74 -3.68 2.70
CA ARG A 6 12.54 -2.66 3.75
C ARG A 6 11.48 -3.11 4.74
N ILE A 7 10.35 -3.61 4.24
CA ILE A 7 9.28 -4.14 5.08
C ILE A 7 9.77 -5.31 5.92
N GLY A 8 10.55 -6.24 5.33
CA GLY A 8 11.13 -7.36 6.03
C GLY A 8 12.04 -6.93 7.19
N PHE A 9 12.90 -5.94 6.97
CA PHE A 9 13.72 -5.36 8.04
C PHE A 9 12.89 -4.68 9.12
N SER A 10 11.95 -3.81 8.74
CA SER A 10 11.06 -3.12 9.68
C SER A 10 10.24 -4.10 10.51
N SER A 11 9.68 -5.14 9.89
CA SER A 11 8.90 -6.20 10.55
C SER A 11 9.72 -6.95 11.60
N ARG A 12 10.98 -7.28 11.28
CA ARG A 12 11.88 -8.00 12.19
C ARG A 12 12.38 -7.13 13.34
N LEU A 13 12.69 -5.85 13.08
CA LEU A 13 13.22 -4.93 14.09
C LEU A 13 12.15 -4.45 15.08
N LEU A 14 10.89 -4.34 14.63
CA LEU A 14 9.83 -3.66 15.38
C LEU A 14 8.72 -4.62 15.87
N ALA A 15 9.04 -5.91 15.98
CA ALA A 15 8.22 -6.95 16.62
C ALA A 15 6.73 -6.99 16.19
N LYS A 16 6.44 -6.77 14.90
CA LYS A 16 5.13 -6.94 14.23
C LYS A 16 3.91 -6.17 14.77
N ASP A 17 3.95 -5.58 15.95
CA ASP A 17 2.72 -5.36 16.72
C ASP A 17 1.91 -4.10 16.41
N ARG A 18 2.34 -3.24 15.47
CA ARG A 18 1.56 -2.15 14.80
C ARG A 18 2.52 -1.24 14.02
N LEU A 19 2.69 -1.49 12.73
CA LEU A 19 3.50 -0.61 11.88
C LEU A 19 2.62 0.10 10.87
N PHE A 20 3.00 1.33 10.52
CA PHE A 20 2.36 2.06 9.44
C PHE A 20 3.37 2.42 8.35
N LEU A 21 2.91 2.41 7.10
CA LEU A 21 3.67 2.81 5.94
C LEU A 21 3.02 4.04 5.32
N ILE A 22 3.84 5.07 5.08
CA ILE A 22 3.46 6.22 4.27
C ILE A 22 4.16 6.08 2.93
N LEU A 23 3.38 6.12 1.86
CA LEU A 23 3.83 6.00 0.47
C LEU A 23 3.49 7.30 -0.25
N ASP A 24 4.50 7.96 -0.82
CA ASP A 24 4.35 9.19 -1.59
C ASP A 24 4.76 8.92 -3.05
N ASP A 25 3.77 8.79 -3.94
CA ASP A 25 3.93 8.45 -5.37
C ASP A 25 4.91 7.29 -5.67
N SER A 26 4.97 6.31 -4.75
CA SER A 26 5.95 5.23 -4.79
C SER A 26 5.81 4.28 -5.99
N PHE A 27 4.70 4.36 -6.72
CA PHE A 27 4.38 3.45 -7.84
C PHE A 27 4.48 4.11 -9.22
N GLN A 28 4.76 5.41 -9.32
CA GLN A 28 4.73 6.14 -10.60
C GLN A 28 5.66 5.54 -11.66
N TYR A 29 6.88 5.14 -11.26
CA TYR A 29 7.90 4.57 -12.14
C TYR A 29 7.77 3.05 -12.35
N SER A 30 6.75 2.42 -11.74
CA SER A 30 6.51 0.98 -11.95
C SER A 30 5.78 0.77 -13.27
N ASP A 31 6.23 -0.24 -14.03
CA ASP A 31 5.54 -0.63 -15.25
C ASP A 31 4.11 -1.09 -14.99
N TRP A 32 3.27 -1.01 -16.03
CA TRP A 32 1.84 -1.29 -15.95
C TRP A 32 1.49 -2.66 -15.39
N LYS A 33 2.37 -3.66 -15.60
CA LYS A 33 2.16 -5.04 -15.11
C LYS A 33 2.52 -5.18 -13.63
N ARG A 34 3.46 -4.38 -13.13
CA ARG A 34 3.93 -4.43 -11.74
C ARG A 34 3.08 -3.61 -10.78
N ARG A 35 2.35 -2.60 -11.25
CA ARG A 35 1.48 -1.77 -10.42
C ARG A 35 0.41 -2.59 -9.68
N PRO A 36 -0.39 -3.47 -10.32
CA PRO A 36 -1.39 -4.28 -9.62
C PRO A 36 -0.78 -5.16 -8.54
N LEU A 37 0.32 -5.86 -8.84
CA LEU A 37 1.01 -6.73 -7.88
C LEU A 37 1.53 -5.95 -6.68
N SER A 38 1.99 -4.72 -6.90
CA SER A 38 2.52 -3.88 -5.82
C SER A 38 1.41 -3.39 -4.89
N VAL A 39 0.25 -3.01 -5.43
CA VAL A 39 -0.93 -2.62 -4.64
C VAL A 39 -1.52 -3.83 -3.91
N GLU A 40 -1.56 -5.00 -4.55
CA GLU A 40 -1.99 -6.25 -3.90
C GLU A 40 -1.10 -6.60 -2.71
N MET A 41 0.22 -6.47 -2.84
CA MET A 41 1.16 -6.65 -1.74
C MET A 41 0.87 -5.69 -0.58
N MET A 42 0.49 -4.44 -0.84
CA MET A 42 0.08 -3.52 0.22
C MET A 42 -1.19 -3.99 0.93
N GLY A 43 -2.15 -4.56 0.19
CA GLY A 43 -3.33 -5.19 0.75
C GLY A 43 -2.98 -6.36 1.67
N GLU A 44 -2.08 -7.25 1.25
CA GLU A 44 -1.63 -8.36 2.10
C GLU A 44 -0.91 -7.88 3.37
N LEU A 45 -0.14 -6.79 3.30
CA LEU A 45 0.45 -6.18 4.50
C LEU A 45 -0.62 -5.61 5.43
N ALA A 46 -1.64 -4.95 4.87
CA ALA A 46 -2.74 -4.40 5.64
C ALA A 46 -3.52 -5.48 6.40
N LYS A 47 -3.77 -6.64 5.76
CA LYS A 47 -4.35 -7.82 6.44
C LYS A 47 -3.51 -8.31 7.61
N ASN A 48 -2.20 -8.15 7.54
CA ASN A 48 -1.26 -8.53 8.59
C ASN A 48 -1.08 -7.44 9.67
N GLY A 49 -2.02 -6.50 9.79
CA GLY A 49 -2.06 -5.49 10.85
C GLY A 49 -1.26 -4.22 10.56
N TRP A 50 -0.78 -4.03 9.32
CA TRP A 50 -0.09 -2.81 8.94
C TRP A 50 -1.07 -1.73 8.48
N GLN A 51 -0.90 -0.50 8.96
CA GLN A 51 -1.65 0.64 8.42
C GLN A 51 -0.95 1.18 7.17
N ILE A 52 -1.64 1.28 6.05
CA ILE A 52 -1.06 1.79 4.80
C ILE A 52 -1.71 3.13 4.45
N ILE A 53 -0.90 4.16 4.30
CA ILE A 53 -1.30 5.50 3.87
C ILE A 53 -0.58 5.77 2.55
N CYS A 54 -1.34 5.98 1.47
CA CYS A 54 -0.78 6.25 0.15
C CYS A 54 -1.28 7.59 -0.39
N PHE A 55 -0.35 8.46 -0.71
CA PHE A 55 -0.57 9.66 -1.52
C PHE A 55 -0.23 9.32 -2.96
N THR A 56 -1.13 9.65 -3.89
CA THR A 56 -0.85 9.50 -5.30
C THR A 56 -1.62 10.48 -6.16
N MET A 57 -0.97 10.94 -7.23
CA MET A 57 -1.59 11.72 -8.31
C MET A 57 -2.00 10.86 -9.51
N ASP A 58 -1.70 9.55 -9.48
CA ASP A 58 -1.93 8.64 -10.60
C ASP A 58 -3.29 7.94 -10.49
N ASP A 59 -4.19 8.23 -11.44
CA ASP A 59 -5.55 7.68 -11.47
C ASP A 59 -5.59 6.15 -11.53
N HIS A 60 -4.64 5.52 -12.21
CA HIS A 60 -4.60 4.07 -12.28
C HIS A 60 -4.21 3.46 -10.93
N ILE A 61 -3.24 4.05 -10.22
CA ILE A 61 -2.89 3.62 -8.85
C ILE A 61 -4.07 3.84 -7.90
N LYS A 62 -4.75 4.99 -8.00
CA LYS A 62 -5.99 5.28 -7.25
C LYS A 62 -7.03 4.18 -7.46
N ASP A 63 -7.30 3.80 -8.71
CA ASP A 63 -8.32 2.79 -9.03
C ASP A 63 -7.92 1.39 -8.57
N LEU A 64 -6.63 1.04 -8.65
CA LEU A 64 -6.12 -0.21 -8.09
C LEU A 64 -6.29 -0.26 -6.57
N PHE A 65 -5.99 0.82 -5.84
CA PHE A 65 -6.22 0.88 -4.39
C PHE A 65 -7.70 0.85 -4.05
N LYS A 66 -8.58 1.51 -4.80
CA LYS A 66 -10.04 1.39 -4.62
C LYS A 66 -10.51 -0.05 -4.82
N LYS A 67 -10.00 -0.75 -5.83
CA LYS A 67 -10.34 -2.14 -6.10
C LYS A 67 -9.88 -3.07 -4.97
N THR A 68 -8.61 -3.00 -4.58
CA THR A 68 -8.03 -3.79 -3.49
C THR A 68 -8.64 -3.43 -2.14
N GLY A 69 -8.96 -2.15 -1.93
CA GLY A 69 -9.55 -1.58 -0.72
C GLY A 69 -10.93 -2.14 -0.37
N LYS A 70 -11.71 -2.57 -1.37
CA LYS A 70 -13.05 -3.17 -1.17
C LYS A 70 -13.06 -4.33 -0.18
N GLN A 71 -11.96 -5.08 -0.08
CA GLN A 71 -11.87 -6.21 0.87
C GLN A 71 -11.82 -5.79 2.34
N PHE A 72 -11.54 -4.51 2.63
CA PHE A 72 -11.43 -3.98 4.00
C PHE A 72 -12.69 -3.22 4.46
N GLY A 73 -13.72 -3.12 3.61
CA GLY A 73 -14.99 -2.48 3.96
C GLY A 73 -14.81 -1.08 4.57
N ASN A 74 -15.26 -0.92 5.82
CA ASN A 74 -15.22 0.36 6.53
C ASN A 74 -13.82 0.83 6.95
N GLU A 75 -12.83 -0.08 6.98
CA GLU A 75 -11.45 0.24 7.35
C GLU A 75 -10.69 0.93 6.21
N PHE A 76 -11.11 0.73 4.96
CA PHE A 76 -10.57 1.47 3.83
C PHE A 76 -11.16 2.88 3.79
N LYS A 77 -10.28 3.88 3.72
CA LYS A 77 -10.64 5.29 3.56
C LYS A 77 -9.98 5.85 2.30
N PHE A 78 -10.75 6.61 1.55
CA PHE A 78 -10.30 7.33 0.36
C PHE A 78 -10.67 8.80 0.51
N PHE A 79 -9.73 9.68 0.24
CA PHE A 79 -9.90 11.13 0.26
C PHE A 79 -9.35 11.69 -1.04
N GLU A 80 -10.08 12.63 -1.63
CA GLU A 80 -9.66 13.41 -2.79
C GLU A 80 -9.35 14.82 -2.27
N LEU A 81 -8.16 15.32 -2.60
CA LEU A 81 -7.71 16.64 -2.16
C LEU A 81 -7.90 17.61 -3.35
N GLU A 82 -8.66 18.68 -3.12
CA GLU A 82 -8.89 19.78 -4.08
C GLU A 82 -7.75 20.81 -4.07
#